data_AF-A0A0W0SKM1-F1
#
_entry.id   AF-A0A0W0SKM1-F1
#
_cell.length_a   1.000
_cell.length_b   1.000
_cell.length_c   1.000
_cell.angle_alpha   90.00
_cell.angle_beta   90.00
_cell.angle_gamma   90.00
#
_symmetry.space_group_name_H-M   'P 1'
#
loop_
_entity.id
_entity.type
_entity.pdbx_description
1 polymer ?
#
loop_
_entity_poly.entity_id
_entity_poly.type
_entity_poly.pdbx_seq_one_letter_code
_entity_poly.pdbx_strand_id
1 'polypeptide(L)'
;MKRIVISLLFFFFTINLSNASNIQTIPDEISVREHWISLTKSYDIETKAQKLGTLYRRFFSLLLTYDFYDPTDVKTATAKARFFSFGAHLDIYDQSDIFIGSVEEKIFTFFPTFEILARDSSTKLARAEMNFWGTKFYIYDPVSNQEMAIMSRPFFRFKNDWTIHVTNRALLDQKNIDSRVLMTVLAVQGEIEDWQKDQQNNNNLKSATAKAQQLQSNRNEALSQQLKALSMKEGLDKLEKPSEDSLEVLAEELDEAFNAENPSTEDQNQSNQERIDAFTSYCLNLVSSQDLPNIKKKAIVTLLNLRLQGHN
;
A
#
# COMPACT_ATOMS: atom_id res chain seq x y z
N MET A 1 28.56 9.77 -77.36
CA MET A 1 28.55 8.98 -76.10
C MET A 1 28.76 9.93 -74.93
N LYS A 2 27.69 10.33 -74.23
CA LYS A 2 27.72 11.09 -72.97
C LYS A 2 26.76 10.39 -72.01
N ARG A 3 27.27 9.84 -70.91
CA ARG A 3 26.46 9.19 -69.88
C ARG A 3 26.10 10.23 -68.84
N ILE A 4 24.80 10.48 -68.68
CA ILE A 4 24.24 11.26 -67.58
C ILE A 4 24.03 10.27 -66.43
N VAL A 5 24.72 10.49 -65.30
CA VAL A 5 24.48 9.77 -64.04
C VAL A 5 23.59 10.67 -63.19
N ILE A 6 22.32 10.28 -63.04
CA ILE A 6 21.39 10.92 -62.10
C ILE A 6 21.66 10.29 -60.73
N SER A 7 22.21 11.09 -59.82
CA SER A 7 22.37 10.71 -58.41
C SER A 7 21.06 11.00 -57.69
N LEU A 8 20.35 9.94 -57.27
CA LEU A 8 19.11 10.04 -56.51
C LEU A 8 19.47 9.98 -55.02
N LEU A 9 19.59 11.15 -54.40
CA LEU A 9 19.88 11.32 -52.98
C LEU A 9 18.58 11.11 -52.22
N PHE A 10 18.34 9.87 -51.76
CA PHE A 10 17.21 9.55 -50.89
C PHE A 10 17.43 10.20 -49.52
N PHE A 11 16.65 11.24 -49.25
CA PHE A 11 16.48 11.87 -47.96
C PHE A 11 15.74 10.89 -47.02
N PHE A 12 16.48 10.18 -46.17
CA PHE A 12 15.88 9.51 -45.01
C PHE A 12 15.73 10.54 -43.88
N PHE A 13 14.61 11.25 -43.87
CA PHE A 13 14.11 11.88 -42.65
C PHE A 13 13.55 10.75 -41.77
N THR A 14 14.37 10.21 -40.88
CA THR A 14 13.87 9.41 -39.76
C THR A 14 13.29 10.38 -38.73
N ILE A 15 12.00 10.65 -38.86
CA ILE A 15 11.24 11.33 -37.82
C ILE A 15 11.08 10.31 -36.69
N ASN A 16 11.95 10.35 -35.68
CA ASN A 16 11.70 9.71 -34.41
C ASN A 16 10.58 10.49 -33.71
N LEU A 17 9.32 10.15 -34.03
CA LEU A 17 8.20 10.49 -33.17
C LEU A 17 8.21 9.50 -32.00
N SER A 18 9.07 9.74 -31.02
CA SER A 18 8.88 9.18 -29.68
C SER A 18 7.74 9.96 -29.03
N ASN A 19 6.51 9.56 -29.32
CA ASN A 19 5.38 9.87 -28.45
C ASN A 19 5.54 9.02 -27.18
N ALA A 20 6.50 9.43 -26.33
CA ALA A 20 6.49 9.01 -24.94
C ALA A 20 5.20 9.58 -24.35
N SER A 21 4.22 8.70 -24.16
CA SER A 21 2.99 9.04 -23.48
C SER A 21 3.36 9.30 -22.02
N ASN A 22 3.75 10.53 -21.71
CA ASN A 22 3.87 10.99 -20.34
C ASN A 22 2.48 10.84 -19.72
N ILE A 23 2.25 9.78 -18.95
CA ILE A 23 1.14 9.71 -18.01
C ILE A 23 1.48 10.69 -16.90
N GLN A 24 1.38 11.99 -17.18
CA GLN A 24 1.74 13.03 -16.22
C GLN A 24 0.63 13.23 -15.20
N THR A 25 -0.60 12.78 -15.52
CA THR A 25 -1.76 12.86 -14.63
C THR A 25 -2.21 11.47 -14.23
N ILE A 26 -2.17 11.18 -12.93
CA ILE A 26 -2.72 9.96 -12.31
C ILE A 26 -4.24 9.95 -12.58
N PRO A 27 -4.84 8.93 -13.22
CA PRO A 27 -6.30 8.85 -13.40
C PRO A 27 -7.09 8.83 -12.09
N ASP A 28 -8.40 9.15 -12.13
CA ASP A 28 -9.26 9.17 -10.93
C ASP A 28 -9.46 7.77 -10.31
N GLU A 29 -9.36 6.72 -11.12
CA GLU A 29 -9.48 5.33 -10.68
C GLU A 29 -8.45 4.46 -11.43
N ILE A 30 -7.64 3.72 -10.68
CA ILE A 30 -6.61 2.82 -11.21
C ILE A 30 -6.72 1.47 -10.50
N SER A 31 -6.70 0.39 -11.25
CA SER A 31 -6.54 -0.96 -10.72
C SER A 31 -5.09 -1.42 -10.88
N VAL A 32 -4.54 -2.01 -9.83
CA VAL A 32 -3.21 -2.62 -9.78
C VAL A 32 -3.41 -4.10 -9.49
N ARG A 33 -3.16 -4.98 -10.48
CA ARG A 33 -3.51 -6.40 -10.42
C ARG A 33 -2.29 -7.29 -10.46
N GLU A 34 -2.14 -8.15 -9.46
CA GLU A 34 -1.03 -9.10 -9.36
C GLU A 34 -1.18 -10.25 -10.37
N HIS A 35 -0.09 -10.60 -11.05
CA HIS A 35 -0.05 -11.75 -11.97
C HIS A 35 -0.01 -13.08 -11.21
N TRP A 36 -0.91 -14.01 -11.56
CA TRP A 36 -0.94 -15.37 -11.01
C TRP A 36 0.29 -16.21 -11.36
N ILE A 37 0.79 -16.05 -12.58
CA ILE A 37 1.84 -16.90 -13.16
C ILE A 37 2.93 -15.97 -13.66
N SER A 38 3.89 -15.70 -12.80
CA SER A 38 5.07 -14.91 -13.11
C SER A 38 6.28 -15.50 -12.39
N LEU A 39 7.46 -15.40 -13.01
CA LEU A 39 8.70 -15.85 -12.37
C LEU A 39 9.04 -14.98 -11.15
N THR A 40 8.59 -13.73 -11.16
CA THR A 40 8.70 -12.75 -10.08
C THR A 40 7.41 -11.98 -9.95
N LYS A 41 7.14 -11.47 -8.74
CA LYS A 41 6.00 -10.59 -8.50
C LYS A 41 5.90 -9.49 -9.54
N SER A 42 4.72 -9.37 -10.13
CA SER A 42 4.43 -8.40 -11.17
C SER A 42 2.98 -7.98 -11.12
N TYR A 43 2.75 -6.74 -11.56
CA TYR A 43 1.45 -6.10 -11.46
C TYR A 43 1.12 -5.38 -12.77
N ASP A 44 -0.09 -5.60 -13.29
CA ASP A 44 -0.66 -4.74 -14.32
C ASP A 44 -1.26 -3.50 -13.66
N ILE A 45 -1.03 -2.34 -14.27
CA ILE A 45 -1.61 -1.07 -13.86
C ILE A 45 -2.56 -0.65 -14.97
N GLU A 46 -3.84 -0.49 -14.66
CA GLU A 46 -4.87 -0.26 -15.66
C GLU A 46 -5.99 0.65 -15.15
N THR A 47 -6.69 1.30 -16.08
CA THR A 47 -8.01 1.86 -15.85
C THR A 47 -9.06 0.92 -16.42
N LYS A 48 -10.35 1.25 -16.26
CA LYS A 48 -11.44 0.52 -16.93
C LYS A 48 -11.32 0.53 -18.46
N ALA A 49 -10.64 1.53 -19.03
CA ALA A 49 -10.56 1.73 -20.48
C ALA A 49 -9.29 1.16 -21.10
N GLN A 50 -8.16 1.18 -20.38
CA GLN A 50 -6.87 0.84 -20.95
C GLN A 50 -5.83 0.43 -19.90
N LYS A 51 -4.88 -0.40 -20.32
CA LYS A 51 -3.64 -0.64 -19.59
C LYS A 51 -2.79 0.63 -19.60
N LEU A 52 -2.24 0.99 -18.44
CA LEU A 52 -1.33 2.11 -18.23
C LEU A 52 0.13 1.67 -18.18
N GLY A 53 0.38 0.42 -17.80
CA GLY A 53 1.72 -0.14 -17.77
C GLY A 53 1.79 -1.43 -16.97
N THR A 54 3.01 -1.89 -16.77
CA THR A 54 3.32 -3.07 -15.96
C THR A 54 4.47 -2.78 -15.02
N LEU A 55 4.38 -3.29 -13.80
CA LEU A 55 5.44 -3.25 -12.81
C LEU A 55 5.98 -4.66 -12.60
N TYR A 56 7.29 -4.86 -12.79
CA TYR A 56 7.94 -6.15 -12.57
C TYR A 56 8.97 -6.04 -11.46
N ARG A 57 8.92 -6.96 -10.49
CA ARG A 57 10.06 -7.20 -9.61
C ARG A 57 11.16 -7.87 -10.43
N ARG A 58 12.38 -7.34 -10.33
CA ARG A 58 13.54 -7.90 -11.02
C ARG A 58 13.98 -9.21 -10.35
N PHE A 59 14.17 -10.26 -11.15
CA PHE A 59 14.53 -11.59 -10.64
C PHE A 59 15.99 -11.69 -10.18
N PHE A 60 16.93 -11.20 -11.01
CA PHE A 60 18.35 -11.19 -10.68
C PHE A 60 18.80 -9.78 -10.30
N SER A 61 18.62 -9.42 -9.03
CA SER A 61 19.17 -8.19 -8.46
C SER A 61 19.69 -8.41 -7.05
N LEU A 62 20.82 -7.78 -6.73
CA LEU A 62 21.41 -7.82 -5.38
C LEU A 62 20.52 -7.12 -4.34
N LEU A 63 19.82 -6.07 -4.77
CA LEU A 63 18.86 -5.31 -3.99
C LEU A 63 17.46 -5.49 -4.56
N LEU A 64 16.44 -5.30 -3.73
CA LEU A 64 15.06 -5.24 -4.20
C LEU A 64 14.93 -4.15 -5.27
N THR A 65 14.50 -4.55 -6.45
CA THR A 65 14.42 -3.67 -7.63
C THR A 65 13.13 -3.94 -8.37
N TYR A 66 12.46 -2.88 -8.80
CA TYR A 66 11.30 -2.93 -9.67
C TYR A 66 11.54 -2.15 -10.96
N ASP A 67 11.02 -2.66 -12.06
CA ASP A 67 11.04 -2.02 -13.36
C ASP A 67 9.62 -1.70 -13.82
N PHE A 68 9.43 -0.45 -14.24
CA PHE A 68 8.17 0.05 -14.78
C PHE A 68 8.21 0.02 -16.29
N TYR A 69 7.15 -0.47 -16.91
CA TYR A 69 6.98 -0.55 -18.35
C TYR A 69 5.69 0.17 -18.74
N ASP A 70 5.71 0.86 -19.87
CA ASP A 70 4.49 1.42 -20.45
C ASP A 70 3.63 0.33 -21.12
N PRO A 71 2.45 0.66 -21.70
CA PRO A 71 1.59 -0.33 -22.35
C PRO A 71 2.20 -0.98 -23.60
N THR A 72 3.31 -0.46 -24.10
CA THR A 72 4.06 -1.00 -25.25
C THR A 72 5.29 -1.81 -24.82
N ASP A 73 5.40 -2.13 -23.52
CA ASP A 73 6.52 -2.84 -22.90
C ASP A 73 7.87 -2.14 -23.05
N VAL A 74 7.86 -0.80 -23.14
CA VAL A 74 9.08 0.01 -23.05
C VAL A 74 9.31 0.38 -21.59
N LYS A 75 10.50 0.08 -21.07
CA LYS A 75 10.87 0.42 -19.68
C LYS A 75 10.93 1.93 -19.48
N THR A 76 10.12 2.47 -18.57
CA THR A 76 10.01 3.91 -18.31
C THR A 76 10.71 4.36 -17.03
N ALA A 77 10.87 3.48 -16.05
CA ALA A 77 11.55 3.76 -14.79
C ALA A 77 12.07 2.50 -14.09
N THR A 78 12.91 2.70 -13.08
CA THR A 78 13.37 1.66 -12.17
C THR A 78 13.35 2.18 -10.73
N ALA A 79 12.71 1.46 -9.82
CA ALA A 79 12.80 1.67 -8.37
C ALA A 79 13.83 0.72 -7.76
N LYS A 80 14.77 1.21 -6.95
CA LYS A 80 15.85 0.42 -6.36
C LYS A 80 15.90 0.66 -4.85
N ALA A 81 15.93 -0.40 -4.07
CA ALA A 81 16.16 -0.29 -2.64
C ALA A 81 17.55 0.28 -2.33
N ARG A 82 17.66 1.10 -1.28
CA ARG A 82 18.93 1.67 -0.83
C ARG A 82 19.66 0.71 0.12
N PHE A 83 20.97 0.59 -0.03
CA PHE A 83 21.81 -0.17 0.91
C PHE A 83 21.78 0.47 2.31
N PHE A 84 21.75 -0.37 3.36
CA PHE A 84 21.79 0.03 4.78
C PHE A 84 20.61 0.89 5.27
N SER A 85 19.49 0.97 4.55
CA SER A 85 18.27 1.54 5.11
C SER A 85 17.72 0.66 6.23
N PHE A 86 17.36 1.26 7.35
CA PHE A 86 16.48 0.62 8.32
C PHE A 86 15.06 0.74 7.74
N GLY A 87 14.44 -0.37 7.32
CA GLY A 87 13.14 -0.37 6.62
C GLY A 87 13.24 -0.22 5.10
N ALA A 88 12.09 -0.24 4.43
CA ALA A 88 12.04 -0.10 2.98
C ALA A 88 12.27 1.35 2.54
N HIS A 89 13.40 1.61 1.88
CA HIS A 89 13.69 2.89 1.22
C HIS A 89 14.01 2.62 -0.25
N LEU A 90 13.18 3.10 -1.18
CA LEU A 90 13.37 2.90 -2.61
C LEU A 90 13.54 4.23 -3.33
N ASP A 91 14.63 4.34 -4.08
CA ASP A 91 14.91 5.46 -4.99
C ASP A 91 14.38 5.11 -6.38
N ILE A 92 13.61 6.03 -6.99
CA ILE A 92 13.03 5.84 -8.32
C ILE A 92 13.80 6.70 -9.32
N TYR A 93 14.17 6.09 -10.43
CA TYR A 93 14.88 6.71 -11.54
C TYR A 93 14.10 6.54 -12.84
N ASP A 94 14.10 7.55 -13.70
CA ASP A 94 13.52 7.44 -15.04
C ASP A 94 14.41 6.63 -16.01
N GLN A 95 13.99 6.52 -17.26
CA GLN A 95 14.72 5.83 -18.33
C GLN A 95 16.14 6.37 -18.62
N SER A 96 16.42 7.62 -18.22
CA SER A 96 17.73 8.27 -18.36
C SER A 96 18.57 8.18 -17.08
N ASP A 97 18.18 7.31 -16.14
CA ASP A 97 18.76 7.17 -14.81
C ASP A 97 18.73 8.49 -13.99
N ILE A 98 17.78 9.37 -14.29
CA ILE A 98 17.56 10.60 -13.52
C ILE A 98 16.64 10.27 -12.35
N PHE A 99 17.08 10.62 -11.13
CA PHE A 99 16.25 10.47 -9.93
C PHE A 99 14.98 11.33 -10.03
N ILE A 100 13.82 10.74 -9.76
CA ILE A 100 12.50 11.40 -9.84
C ILE A 100 11.76 11.48 -8.50
N GLY A 101 12.21 10.73 -7.49
CA GLY A 101 11.65 10.73 -6.15
C GLY A 101 11.93 9.42 -5.43
N SER A 102 11.49 9.32 -4.18
CA SER A 102 11.66 8.12 -3.37
C SER A 102 10.46 7.82 -2.50
N VAL A 103 10.38 6.56 -2.06
CA VAL A 103 9.42 6.07 -1.07
C VAL A 103 10.21 5.56 0.12
N GLU A 104 9.85 6.02 1.32
CA GLU A 104 10.48 5.62 2.57
C GLU A 104 9.42 5.12 3.57
N GLU A 105 9.56 3.88 4.01
CA GLU A 105 8.80 3.32 5.11
C GLU A 105 9.29 3.91 6.44
N LYS A 106 8.36 4.44 7.24
CA LYS A 106 8.65 4.81 8.63
C LYS A 106 8.83 3.55 9.46
N ILE A 107 10.06 3.28 9.88
CA ILE A 107 10.36 2.24 10.86
C ILE A 107 9.74 2.54 12.23
N PHE A 108 9.52 1.49 13.01
CA PHE A 108 8.84 1.54 14.33
C PHE A 108 7.38 2.02 14.29
N THR A 109 6.78 1.99 13.11
CA THR A 109 5.34 2.09 12.94
C THR A 109 4.73 0.70 12.94
N PHE A 110 3.56 0.56 13.56
CA PHE A 110 2.86 -0.73 13.62
C PHE A 110 1.96 -0.94 12.39
N PHE A 111 1.44 0.14 11.83
CA PHE A 111 0.89 0.14 10.48
C PHE A 111 1.91 0.68 9.50
N PRO A 112 2.10 0.00 8.35
CA PRO A 112 2.93 0.51 7.28
C PRO A 112 2.56 1.95 6.98
N THR A 113 3.55 2.83 7.10
CA THR A 113 3.43 4.25 6.82
C THR A 113 4.56 4.63 5.90
N PHE A 114 4.25 5.24 4.78
CA PHE A 114 5.23 5.63 3.79
C PHE A 114 5.26 7.14 3.62
N GLU A 115 6.47 7.71 3.57
CA GLU A 115 6.70 9.05 3.08
C GLU A 115 7.06 8.98 1.59
N ILE A 116 6.37 9.80 0.80
CA ILE A 116 6.62 9.97 -0.63
C ILE A 116 7.40 11.28 -0.78
N LEU A 117 8.64 11.18 -1.25
CA LEU A 117 9.58 12.29 -1.33
C LEU A 117 9.78 12.73 -2.79
N ALA A 118 9.94 14.03 -2.96
CA ALA A 118 10.24 14.63 -4.25
C ALA A 118 11.69 14.32 -4.70
N ARG A 119 12.01 14.77 -5.92
CA ARG A 119 13.35 14.66 -6.52
C ARG A 119 14.47 15.32 -5.71
N ASP A 120 14.17 16.27 -4.83
CA ASP A 120 15.17 16.89 -3.96
C ASP A 120 15.45 16.06 -2.68
N SER A 121 14.80 14.91 -2.52
CA SER A 121 14.88 14.00 -1.38
C SER A 121 14.53 14.61 -0.01
N SER A 122 13.98 15.83 0.02
CA SER A 122 13.69 16.56 1.27
C SER A 122 12.26 17.07 1.33
N THR A 123 11.66 17.39 0.19
CA THR A 123 10.26 17.79 0.09
C THR A 123 9.36 16.56 0.19
N LYS A 124 8.54 16.50 1.24
CA LYS A 124 7.48 15.49 1.40
C LYS A 124 6.31 15.87 0.51
N LEU A 125 5.98 15.01 -0.44
CA LEU A 125 4.85 15.22 -1.35
C LEU A 125 3.56 14.60 -0.82
N ALA A 126 3.67 13.44 -0.18
CA ALA A 126 2.54 12.72 0.40
C ALA A 126 2.99 11.83 1.56
N ARG A 127 2.03 11.51 2.43
CA ARG A 127 2.14 10.45 3.45
C ARG A 127 1.04 9.42 3.20
N ALA A 128 1.42 8.16 3.02
CA ALA A 128 0.48 7.06 2.88
C ALA A 128 0.40 6.27 4.19
N GLU A 129 -0.78 6.20 4.80
CA GLU A 129 -1.00 5.50 6.07
C GLU A 129 -1.96 4.34 5.92
N MET A 130 -1.52 3.16 6.31
CA MET A 130 -2.38 1.99 6.32
C MET A 130 -3.38 2.05 7.49
N ASN A 131 -4.63 1.69 7.22
CA ASN A 131 -5.68 1.53 8.24
C ASN A 131 -5.45 0.32 9.13
N PHE A 132 -6.31 0.18 10.16
CA PHE A 132 -6.16 -0.89 11.14
C PHE A 132 -6.19 -2.30 10.54
N TRP A 133 -7.01 -2.48 9.51
CA TRP A 133 -7.26 -3.75 8.85
C TRP A 133 -6.17 -4.15 7.85
N GLY A 134 -5.31 -3.23 7.45
CA GLY A 134 -4.37 -3.47 6.36
C GLY A 134 -5.03 -3.42 4.98
N THR A 135 -6.22 -2.86 4.83
CA THR A 135 -6.99 -2.91 3.57
C THR A 135 -7.03 -1.57 2.85
N LYS A 136 -6.72 -0.47 3.54
CA LYS A 136 -6.71 0.87 2.94
C LYS A 136 -5.43 1.61 3.32
N PHE A 137 -4.78 2.21 2.33
CA PHE A 137 -3.90 3.35 2.54
C PHE A 137 -4.66 4.62 2.28
N TYR A 138 -4.61 5.53 3.25
CA TYR A 138 -5.03 6.91 3.06
C TYR A 138 -3.81 7.75 2.68
N ILE A 139 -3.91 8.49 1.58
CA ILE A 139 -2.82 9.33 1.07
C ILE A 139 -3.13 10.78 1.42
N TYR A 140 -2.33 11.35 2.30
CA TYR A 140 -2.49 12.71 2.80
C TYR A 140 -1.44 13.66 2.25
N ASP A 141 -1.82 14.92 2.06
CA ASP A 141 -0.86 16.01 1.99
C ASP A 141 -0.17 16.16 3.36
N PRO A 142 1.17 16.10 3.46
CA PRO A 142 1.86 16.22 4.73
C PRO A 142 1.73 17.62 5.37
N VAL A 143 1.30 18.65 4.64
CA VAL A 143 1.20 20.01 5.21
C VAL A 143 -0.22 20.32 5.71
N SER A 144 -1.23 20.19 4.84
CA SER A 144 -2.62 20.45 5.22
C SER A 144 -3.29 19.25 5.88
N ASN A 145 -2.68 18.07 5.76
CA ASN A 145 -3.22 16.79 6.23
C ASN A 145 -4.61 16.47 5.64
N GLN A 146 -4.92 17.08 4.49
CA GLN A 146 -6.08 16.72 3.69
C GLN A 146 -5.79 15.45 2.89
N GLU A 147 -6.79 14.57 2.81
CA GLU A 147 -6.73 13.37 1.98
C GLU A 147 -6.74 13.77 0.49
N MET A 148 -5.90 13.09 -0.29
CA MET A 148 -5.74 13.28 -1.73
C MET A 148 -6.22 12.06 -2.53
N ALA A 149 -6.02 10.87 -1.97
CA ALA A 149 -6.39 9.61 -2.59
C ALA A 149 -6.45 8.50 -1.55
N ILE A 150 -7.13 7.41 -1.92
CA ILE A 150 -7.21 6.18 -1.15
C ILE A 150 -6.72 5.04 -2.03
N MET A 151 -5.88 4.17 -1.49
CA MET A 151 -5.57 2.88 -2.10
C MET A 151 -6.25 1.80 -1.28
N SER A 152 -7.13 1.01 -1.87
CA SER A 152 -7.91 -0.01 -1.18
C SER A 152 -7.75 -1.38 -1.80
N ARG A 153 -7.97 -2.41 -1.00
CA ARG A 153 -8.07 -3.80 -1.43
C ARG A 153 -9.11 -4.53 -0.59
N PRO A 154 -9.65 -5.65 -1.09
CA PRO A 154 -10.56 -6.48 -0.30
C PRO A 154 -9.91 -6.99 0.99
N PHE A 155 -10.73 -7.13 2.03
CA PHE A 155 -10.29 -7.69 3.30
C PHE A 155 -9.92 -9.16 3.14
N PHE A 156 -10.80 -9.95 2.51
CA PHE A 156 -10.56 -11.35 2.18
C PHE A 156 -10.03 -11.44 0.76
N ARG A 157 -8.77 -11.86 0.60
CA ARG A 157 -8.12 -11.87 -0.71
C ARG A 157 -7.22 -13.08 -0.96
N PHE A 158 -7.19 -13.51 -2.21
CA PHE A 158 -6.24 -14.51 -2.71
C PHE A 158 -5.01 -13.90 -3.37
N LYS A 159 -5.05 -12.59 -3.66
CA LYS A 159 -4.00 -11.80 -4.32
C LYS A 159 -3.85 -10.42 -3.72
N ASN A 160 -2.74 -9.76 -4.02
CA ASN A 160 -2.51 -8.36 -3.65
C ASN A 160 -2.98 -7.41 -4.76
N ASP A 161 -4.26 -7.52 -5.13
CA ASP A 161 -4.89 -6.56 -6.03
C ASP A 161 -5.30 -5.31 -5.25
N TRP A 162 -5.01 -4.14 -5.80
CA TRP A 162 -5.33 -2.84 -5.21
C TRP A 162 -6.09 -1.97 -6.19
N THR A 163 -6.91 -1.07 -5.66
CA THR A 163 -7.56 0.01 -6.40
C THR A 163 -7.14 1.34 -5.81
N ILE A 164 -6.80 2.30 -6.65
CA ILE A 164 -6.47 3.66 -6.25
C ILE A 164 -7.61 4.55 -6.70
N HIS A 165 -8.16 5.32 -5.79
CA HIS A 165 -9.19 6.30 -6.03
C HIS A 165 -8.71 7.68 -5.61
N VAL A 166 -8.79 8.67 -6.50
CA VAL A 166 -8.41 10.05 -6.20
C VAL A 166 -9.60 10.77 -5.57
N THR A 167 -9.42 11.25 -4.35
CA THR A 167 -10.49 11.92 -3.57
C THR A 167 -10.36 13.44 -3.62
N ASN A 168 -9.16 13.97 -3.83
CA ASN A 168 -8.93 15.40 -4.05
C ASN A 168 -7.93 15.64 -5.20
N ARG A 169 -8.50 15.71 -6.42
CA ARG A 169 -7.76 15.94 -7.68
C ARG A 169 -6.88 17.17 -7.64
N ALA A 170 -7.42 18.31 -7.21
CA ALA A 170 -6.71 19.59 -7.24
C ALA A 170 -5.46 19.56 -6.35
N LEU A 171 -5.58 18.97 -5.15
CA LEU A 171 -4.46 18.84 -4.23
C LEU A 171 -3.42 17.82 -4.74
N LEU A 172 -3.85 16.68 -5.28
CA LEU A 172 -2.94 15.67 -5.85
C LEU A 172 -2.12 16.25 -7.02
N ASP A 173 -2.77 16.95 -7.94
CA ASP A 173 -2.12 17.57 -9.10
C ASP A 173 -1.14 18.68 -8.65
N GLN A 174 -1.50 19.45 -7.61
CA GLN A 174 -0.61 20.46 -7.03
C GLN A 174 0.69 19.84 -6.49
N LYS A 175 0.63 18.63 -5.91
CA LYS A 175 1.82 17.94 -5.41
C LYS A 175 2.71 17.39 -6.51
N ASN A 176 2.19 17.26 -7.75
CA ASN A 176 2.94 16.76 -8.90
C ASN A 176 3.70 15.45 -8.59
N ILE A 177 3.01 14.53 -7.91
CA ILE A 177 3.56 13.22 -7.56
C ILE A 177 3.67 12.38 -8.82
N ASP A 178 4.86 11.86 -9.10
CA ASP A 178 5.03 10.89 -10.18
C ASP A 178 4.31 9.59 -9.84
N SER A 179 3.45 9.14 -10.75
CA SER A 179 2.62 7.94 -10.56
C SER A 179 3.44 6.70 -10.22
N ARG A 180 4.66 6.58 -10.74
CA ARG A 180 5.56 5.42 -10.52
C ARG A 180 6.11 5.42 -9.10
N VAL A 181 6.32 6.59 -8.51
CA VAL A 181 6.68 6.72 -7.09
C VAL A 181 5.51 6.22 -6.23
N LEU A 182 4.28 6.64 -6.56
CA LEU A 182 3.10 6.17 -5.83
C LEU A 182 2.89 4.64 -5.94
N MET A 183 3.00 4.07 -7.15
CA MET A 183 2.86 2.61 -7.35
C MET A 183 3.91 1.80 -6.57
N THR A 184 5.08 2.38 -6.31
CA THR A 184 6.13 1.71 -5.54
C THR A 184 5.67 1.39 -4.11
N VAL A 185 4.81 2.21 -3.51
CA VAL A 185 4.23 1.94 -2.17
C VAL A 185 3.53 0.58 -2.13
N LEU A 186 2.67 0.30 -3.12
CA LEU A 186 1.90 -0.95 -3.18
C LEU A 186 2.78 -2.17 -3.41
N ALA A 187 3.78 -2.03 -4.30
CA ALA A 187 4.71 -3.12 -4.59
C ALA A 187 5.55 -3.51 -3.37
N VAL A 188 6.04 -2.51 -2.64
CA VAL A 188 6.84 -2.69 -1.42
C VAL A 188 5.98 -3.28 -0.31
N GLN A 189 4.75 -2.81 -0.14
CA GLN A 189 3.82 -3.37 0.84
C GLN A 189 3.59 -4.87 0.61
N GLY A 190 3.44 -5.29 -0.65
CA GLY A 190 3.30 -6.70 -1.01
C GLY A 190 4.53 -7.56 -0.63
N GLU A 191 5.75 -7.02 -0.66
CA GLU A 191 6.95 -7.75 -0.19
C GLU A 191 7.02 -7.83 1.33
N ILE A 192 6.66 -6.74 2.01
CA ILE A 192 6.65 -6.69 3.47
C ILE A 192 5.69 -7.77 4.02
N GLU A 193 4.51 -7.91 3.41
CA GLU A 193 3.53 -8.94 3.80
C GLU A 193 4.01 -10.36 3.59
N ASP A 194 4.63 -10.65 2.44
CA ASP A 194 5.19 -11.97 2.17
C ASP A 194 6.29 -12.32 3.17
N TRP A 195 7.19 -11.37 3.43
CA TRP A 195 8.26 -11.56 4.41
C TRP A 195 7.69 -11.83 5.82
N GLN A 196 6.64 -11.11 6.23
CA GLN A 196 5.99 -11.36 7.52
C GLN A 196 5.39 -12.77 7.60
N LYS A 197 4.73 -13.25 6.54
CA LYS A 197 4.18 -14.62 6.46
C LYS A 197 5.28 -15.69 6.55
N ASP A 198 6.38 -15.50 5.82
CA ASP A 198 7.51 -16.44 5.83
C ASP A 198 8.19 -16.55 7.20
N GLN A 199 8.28 -15.44 7.94
CA GLN A 199 8.88 -15.41 9.28
C GLN A 199 7.95 -15.96 10.36
N GLN A 200 6.64 -15.76 10.27
CA GLN A 200 5.68 -16.43 11.17
C GLN A 200 5.78 -17.96 11.07
N ASN A 201 6.07 -18.47 9.87
CA ASN A 201 6.29 -19.90 9.64
C ASN A 201 7.69 -20.37 10.08
N ASN A 202 8.69 -19.49 10.07
CA ASN A 202 10.08 -19.78 10.43
C ASN A 202 10.52 -19.03 11.70
N ASN A 203 10.26 -19.62 12.87
CA ASN A 203 10.56 -19.09 14.21
C ASN A 203 12.06 -18.89 14.57
N ASN A 204 12.97 -18.76 13.61
CA ASN A 204 14.41 -18.76 13.85
C ASN A 204 15.16 -17.65 13.13
N LEU A 205 15.04 -16.38 13.57
CA LEU A 205 16.09 -15.38 13.28
C LEU A 205 16.19 -14.28 14.36
N LYS A 206 17.41 -14.15 14.88
CA LYS A 206 17.83 -13.18 15.91
C LYS A 206 18.30 -11.89 15.23
N SER A 207 17.57 -10.79 15.37
CA SER A 207 18.04 -9.44 15.04
C SER A 207 17.40 -8.40 15.97
N ALA A 208 17.83 -7.13 15.96
CA ALA A 208 17.24 -6.07 16.80
C ALA A 208 15.72 -5.87 16.57
N THR A 209 15.24 -6.24 15.38
CA THR A 209 13.81 -6.38 15.00
C THR A 209 13.06 -7.37 15.91
N ALA A 210 13.76 -8.40 16.42
CA ALA A 210 13.17 -9.44 17.26
C ALA A 210 12.63 -8.90 18.59
N LYS A 211 13.18 -7.80 19.13
CA LYS A 211 12.68 -7.22 20.39
C LYS A 211 11.38 -6.45 20.19
N ALA A 212 11.29 -5.66 19.12
CA ALA A 212 10.04 -4.98 18.75
C ALA A 212 8.95 -6.00 18.37
N GLN A 213 9.34 -7.05 17.64
CA GLN A 213 8.46 -8.16 17.26
C GLN A 213 8.01 -8.99 18.47
N GLN A 214 8.89 -9.30 19.42
CA GLN A 214 8.52 -10.01 20.65
C GLN A 214 7.53 -9.20 21.50
N LEU A 215 7.71 -7.87 21.56
CA LEU A 215 6.76 -6.99 22.25
C LEU A 215 5.37 -7.04 21.59
N GLN A 216 5.34 -7.07 20.25
CA GLN A 216 4.12 -7.21 19.45
C GLN A 216 3.43 -8.56 19.67
N SER A 217 4.18 -9.67 19.66
CA SER A 217 3.64 -11.01 19.92
C SER A 217 3.00 -11.11 21.31
N ASN A 218 3.69 -10.64 22.35
CA ASN A 218 3.16 -10.65 23.72
C ASN A 218 1.85 -9.86 23.83
N ARG A 219 1.76 -8.72 23.13
CA ARG A 219 0.56 -7.89 23.12
C ARG A 219 -0.60 -8.56 22.36
N ASN A 220 -0.31 -9.18 21.22
CA ASN A 220 -1.31 -9.91 20.44
C ASN A 220 -1.89 -11.09 21.23
N GLU A 221 -1.04 -11.79 22.00
CA GLU A 221 -1.48 -12.83 22.92
C GLU A 221 -2.40 -12.28 24.02
N ALA A 222 -2.03 -11.16 24.66
CA ALA A 222 -2.85 -10.52 25.68
C ALA A 222 -4.22 -10.08 25.13
N LEU A 223 -4.25 -9.45 23.95
CA LEU A 223 -5.49 -9.04 23.30
C LEU A 223 -6.35 -10.24 22.89
N SER A 224 -5.73 -11.31 22.39
CA SER A 224 -6.43 -12.56 22.06
C SER A 224 -7.09 -13.18 23.29
N GLN A 225 -6.40 -13.20 24.44
CA GLN A 225 -6.98 -13.66 25.71
C GLN A 225 -8.15 -12.76 26.15
N GLN A 226 -8.01 -11.44 26.04
CA GLN A 226 -9.07 -10.49 26.36
C GLN A 226 -10.31 -10.68 25.48
N LEU A 227 -10.12 -10.86 24.17
CA LEU A 227 -11.21 -11.13 23.22
C LEU A 227 -11.93 -12.44 23.54
N LYS A 228 -11.19 -13.50 23.91
CA LYS A 228 -11.77 -14.77 24.33
C LYS A 228 -12.62 -14.63 25.59
N ALA A 229 -12.12 -13.92 26.60
CA ALA A 229 -12.86 -13.66 27.83
C ALA A 229 -14.13 -12.84 27.58
N LEU A 230 -14.04 -11.80 26.72
CA LEU A 230 -15.17 -10.96 26.36
C LEU A 230 -16.23 -11.74 25.56
N SER A 231 -15.80 -12.58 24.61
CA SER A 231 -16.67 -13.46 23.84
C SER A 231 -17.46 -14.42 24.73
N MET A 232 -16.80 -15.02 25.73
CA MET A 232 -17.45 -15.90 26.72
C MET A 232 -18.46 -15.14 27.58
N LYS A 233 -18.08 -13.97 28.09
CA LYS A 233 -18.92 -13.12 28.95
C LYS A 233 -20.21 -12.67 28.24
N GLU A 234 -20.08 -12.24 26.98
CA GLU A 234 -21.20 -11.76 26.17
C GLU A 234 -21.96 -12.92 25.48
N GLY A 235 -21.55 -14.18 25.69
CA GLY A 235 -22.21 -15.36 25.12
C GLY A 235 -22.05 -15.52 23.61
N LEU A 236 -21.07 -14.85 23.01
CA LEU A 236 -20.88 -14.76 21.56
C LEU A 236 -20.33 -16.06 20.95
N ASP A 237 -19.70 -16.93 21.74
CA ASP A 237 -19.14 -18.20 21.28
C ASP A 237 -20.19 -19.17 20.71
N LYS A 238 -21.45 -19.00 21.09
CA LYS A 238 -22.58 -19.85 20.64
C LYS A 238 -23.25 -19.34 19.36
N LEU A 239 -22.89 -18.14 18.91
CA LEU A 239 -23.45 -17.55 17.70
C LEU A 239 -22.74 -18.08 16.47
N GLU A 240 -23.49 -18.18 15.38
CA GLU A 240 -22.94 -18.54 14.07
C GLU A 240 -21.83 -17.56 13.66
N LYS A 241 -20.87 -18.09 12.90
CA LYS A 241 -19.78 -17.27 12.35
C LYS A 241 -20.39 -16.31 11.31
N PRO A 242 -20.11 -15.00 11.38
CA PRO A 242 -20.55 -14.05 10.36
C PRO A 242 -19.97 -14.39 8.99
N SER A 243 -20.69 -14.03 7.92
CA SER A 243 -20.22 -14.19 6.54
C SER A 243 -19.09 -13.21 6.22
N GLU A 244 -18.25 -13.54 5.24
CA GLU A 244 -17.15 -12.68 4.78
C GLU A 244 -17.66 -11.30 4.33
N ASP A 245 -18.72 -11.24 3.52
CA ASP A 245 -19.34 -9.99 3.08
C ASP A 245 -19.78 -9.10 4.27
N SER A 246 -20.38 -9.72 5.30
CA SER A 246 -20.82 -8.97 6.49
C SER A 246 -19.66 -8.44 7.33
N LEU A 247 -18.54 -9.16 7.35
CA LEU A 247 -17.31 -8.75 8.02
C LEU A 247 -16.64 -7.61 7.26
N GLU A 248 -16.62 -7.66 5.93
CA GLU A 248 -16.04 -6.63 5.09
C GLU A 248 -16.79 -5.30 5.22
N VAL A 249 -18.13 -5.32 5.10
CA VAL A 249 -18.97 -4.13 5.33
C VAL A 249 -18.74 -3.56 6.74
N LEU A 250 -18.69 -4.41 7.76
CA LEU A 250 -18.47 -3.96 9.13
C LEU A 250 -17.06 -3.39 9.33
N ALA A 251 -16.03 -3.96 8.71
CA ALA A 251 -14.67 -3.44 8.80
C ALA A 251 -14.57 -2.02 8.23
N GLU A 252 -15.28 -1.77 7.13
CA GLU A 252 -15.41 -0.45 6.52
C GLU A 252 -16.20 0.52 7.41
N GLU A 253 -17.37 0.12 7.93
CA GLU A 253 -18.17 0.90 8.89
C GLU A 253 -17.33 1.33 10.11
N LEU A 254 -16.54 0.42 10.67
CA LEU A 254 -15.71 0.69 11.86
C LEU A 254 -14.56 1.66 11.56
N ASP A 255 -13.91 1.52 10.41
CA ASP A 255 -12.81 2.40 10.00
C ASP A 255 -13.33 3.83 9.75
N GLU A 256 -14.43 3.97 9.02
CA GLU A 256 -15.06 5.26 8.74
C GLU A 256 -15.54 5.96 10.02
N ALA A 257 -16.27 5.23 10.87
CA ALA A 257 -16.78 5.79 12.13
C ALA A 257 -15.64 6.22 13.06
N PHE A 258 -14.58 5.40 13.19
CA PHE A 258 -13.43 5.76 14.02
C PHE A 258 -12.70 7.00 13.50
N ASN A 259 -12.46 7.08 12.18
CA ASN A 259 -11.74 8.21 11.58
C ASN A 259 -12.58 9.51 11.61
N ALA A 260 -13.92 9.41 11.56
CA ALA A 260 -14.79 10.58 11.72
C ALA A 260 -14.70 11.19 13.13
N GLU A 261 -14.54 10.36 14.16
CA GLU A 261 -14.39 10.79 15.56
C GLU A 261 -12.94 11.13 15.94
N ASN A 262 -11.96 10.56 15.22
CA ASN A 262 -10.52 10.69 15.49
C ASN A 262 -9.80 11.07 14.19
N PRO A 263 -10.05 12.28 13.63
CA PRO A 263 -9.37 12.72 12.43
C PRO A 263 -7.87 12.70 12.69
N SER A 264 -7.12 12.08 11.78
CA SER A 264 -5.66 12.16 11.81
C SER A 264 -5.31 13.65 11.76
N THR A 265 -4.55 14.20 12.70
CA THR A 265 -4.02 15.57 12.63
C THR A 265 -2.59 15.55 13.14
N GLU A 266 -1.63 16.11 12.39
CA GLU A 266 -0.22 16.16 12.82
C GLU A 266 0.00 16.85 14.17
N ASP A 267 -0.93 17.72 14.61
CA ASP A 267 -0.86 18.39 15.93
C ASP A 267 -1.10 17.44 17.11
N GLN A 268 -1.61 16.24 16.86
CA GLN A 268 -1.56 15.17 17.85
C GLN A 268 -0.26 14.41 17.59
N ASN A 269 0.74 14.60 18.45
CA ASN A 269 1.93 13.76 18.61
C ASN A 269 1.57 12.30 19.01
N GLN A 270 0.44 11.80 18.54
CA GLN A 270 -0.06 10.47 18.81
C GLN A 270 0.72 9.52 17.92
N SER A 271 1.57 8.72 18.54
CA SER A 271 2.30 7.65 17.88
C SER A 271 1.30 6.68 17.21
N ASN A 272 1.73 6.01 16.13
CA ASN A 272 0.92 4.97 15.49
C ASN A 272 0.43 3.92 16.51
N GLN A 273 1.19 3.69 17.58
CA GLN A 273 0.82 2.80 18.68
C GLN A 273 -0.41 3.30 19.45
N GLU A 274 -0.49 4.57 19.78
CA GLU A 274 -1.63 5.12 20.51
C GLU A 274 -2.90 5.11 19.64
N ARG A 275 -2.77 5.28 18.32
CA ARG A 275 -3.91 5.16 17.39
C ARG A 275 -4.46 3.72 17.32
N ILE A 276 -3.58 2.72 17.40
CA ILE A 276 -3.97 1.30 17.48
C ILE A 276 -4.69 1.02 18.78
N ASP A 277 -4.14 1.51 19.87
CA ASP A 277 -4.69 1.31 21.20
C ASP A 277 -6.07 1.97 21.30
N ALA A 278 -6.21 3.15 20.69
CA ALA A 278 -7.48 3.84 20.54
C ALA A 278 -8.48 3.04 19.70
N PHE A 279 -8.11 2.57 18.50
CA PHE A 279 -9.00 1.79 17.63
C PHE A 279 -9.42 0.46 18.28
N THR A 280 -8.47 -0.24 18.91
CA THR A 280 -8.73 -1.49 19.63
C THR A 280 -9.70 -1.24 20.78
N SER A 281 -9.47 -0.19 21.57
CA SER A 281 -10.33 0.19 22.68
C SER A 281 -11.72 0.60 22.21
N TYR A 282 -11.81 1.35 21.12
CA TYR A 282 -13.07 1.70 20.46
C TYR A 282 -13.88 0.44 20.13
N CYS A 283 -13.27 -0.54 19.44
CA CYS A 283 -13.93 -1.80 19.11
C CYS A 283 -14.35 -2.60 20.36
N LEU A 284 -13.50 -2.68 21.38
CA LEU A 284 -13.80 -3.40 22.63
C LEU A 284 -14.94 -2.73 23.42
N ASN A 285 -15.01 -1.40 23.41
CA ASN A 285 -16.10 -0.64 24.01
C ASN A 285 -17.41 -0.89 23.28
N LEU A 286 -17.41 -0.93 21.94
CA LEU A 286 -18.58 -1.30 21.14
C LEU A 286 -19.07 -2.72 21.47
N VAL A 287 -18.17 -3.69 21.61
CA VAL A 287 -18.53 -5.06 22.00
C VAL A 287 -19.14 -5.10 23.40
N SER A 288 -18.68 -4.24 24.31
CA SER A 288 -19.18 -4.14 25.68
C SER A 288 -20.47 -3.33 25.82
N SER A 289 -20.88 -2.59 24.77
CA SER A 289 -22.08 -1.77 24.77
C SER A 289 -23.35 -2.62 24.80
N GLN A 290 -24.39 -2.17 25.52
CA GLN A 290 -25.68 -2.86 25.55
C GLN A 290 -26.52 -2.59 24.29
N ASP A 291 -26.26 -1.50 23.58
CA ASP A 291 -27.06 -1.05 22.44
C ASP A 291 -26.68 -1.74 21.13
N LEU A 292 -25.53 -2.44 21.11
CA LEU A 292 -25.05 -3.11 19.91
C LEU A 292 -25.61 -4.55 19.81
N PRO A 293 -26.25 -4.94 18.69
CA PRO A 293 -26.74 -6.30 18.51
C PRO A 293 -25.62 -7.35 18.65
N ASN A 294 -25.93 -8.49 19.28
CA ASN A 294 -24.94 -9.56 19.52
C ASN A 294 -24.27 -10.09 18.24
N ILE A 295 -24.98 -10.05 17.10
CA ILE A 295 -24.41 -10.41 15.79
C ILE A 295 -23.29 -9.44 15.39
N LYS A 296 -23.50 -8.12 15.54
CA LYS A 296 -22.46 -7.12 15.28
C LYS A 296 -21.30 -7.27 16.27
N LYS A 297 -21.58 -7.50 17.57
CA LYS A 297 -20.54 -7.81 18.57
C LYS A 297 -19.66 -9.00 18.16
N LYS A 298 -20.29 -10.11 17.74
CA LYS A 298 -19.59 -11.30 17.26
C LYS A 298 -18.69 -10.97 16.07
N ALA A 299 -19.20 -10.21 15.11
CA ALA A 299 -18.45 -9.80 13.93
C ALA A 299 -17.24 -8.92 14.27
N ILE A 300 -17.35 -7.97 15.20
CA ILE A 300 -16.21 -7.18 15.69
C ILE A 300 -15.14 -8.10 16.29
N VAL A 301 -15.54 -9.02 17.19
CA VAL A 301 -14.60 -9.98 17.82
C VAL A 301 -13.95 -10.88 16.76
N THR A 302 -14.69 -11.32 15.74
CA THR A 302 -14.16 -12.10 14.64
C THR A 302 -13.14 -11.32 13.81
N LEU A 303 -13.43 -10.06 13.45
CA LEU A 303 -12.51 -9.18 12.70
C LEU A 303 -11.21 -8.94 13.48
N LEU A 304 -11.29 -8.62 14.77
CA LEU A 304 -10.11 -8.40 15.60
C LEU A 304 -9.25 -9.67 15.70
N ASN A 305 -9.86 -10.85 15.83
CA ASN A 305 -9.13 -12.11 15.83
C ASN A 305 -8.43 -12.39 14.49
N LEU A 306 -9.13 -12.18 13.36
CA LEU A 306 -8.53 -12.33 12.03
C LEU A 306 -7.30 -11.43 11.87
N ARG A 307 -7.42 -10.16 12.29
CA ARG A 307 -6.33 -9.20 12.26
C ARG A 307 -5.12 -9.66 13.09
N LEU A 308 -5.35 -10.19 14.29
CA LEU A 308 -4.28 -10.67 15.19
C LEU A 308 -3.54 -11.90 14.65
N GLN A 309 -4.25 -12.75 13.92
CA GLN A 309 -3.68 -13.96 13.32
C GLN A 309 -2.97 -13.69 12.00
N GLY A 310 -3.05 -12.46 11.45
CA GLY A 310 -2.52 -12.14 10.12
C GLY A 310 -3.33 -12.76 8.98
N HIS A 311 -4.55 -13.25 9.26
CA HIS A 311 -5.46 -13.82 8.27
C HIS A 311 -6.36 -12.73 7.66
N ASN A 312 -5.74 -11.83 6.90
CA ASN A 312 -6.41 -10.85 6.04
C ASN A 312 -5.87 -10.96 4.60
#